data_AF-A0A7C3GJH3-F1
#
_entry.id   AF-A0A7C3GJH3-F1
#
_cell.length_a   1.000
_cell.length_b   1.000
_cell.length_c   1.000
_cell.angle_alpha   90.00
_cell.angle_beta   90.00
_cell.angle_gamma   90.00
#
_symmetry.space_group_name_H-M   'P 1'
#
loop_
_entity.id
_entity.type
_entity.pdbx_description
1 polymer ?
#
loop_
_entity_poly.entity_id
_entity_poly.type
_entity_poly.pdbx_seq_one_letter_code
_entity_poly.pdbx_strand_id
1 'polypeptide(L)'
;MTNLKLRYLIAAILIAATAAVVSALQYNSSQDEGATGRAFLQTIPMQIGEWKGYDVPLDEKVYEILETRAIINRNYVNKAGKTLQLSIVHYNDTKVDFHAPEACLGGRGEHTKKIVKKIPIKRDGNSSTLEIAEILASNPNSNNSVSYYFYKAGSFMGQNYIKMRLNIAKNRLFRKNKSGSLIRVSGYLGVEGSQRQEEKIIESFMQKLIPVING
;
A
#
# COMPACT_ATOMS: atom_id res chain seq x y z
N MET A 1 -28.95 29.68 -35.50
CA MET A 1 -29.60 29.51 -34.18
C MET A 1 -29.66 28.05 -33.69
N THR A 2 -29.81 27.06 -34.58
CA THR A 2 -29.85 25.61 -34.25
C THR A 2 -28.55 25.09 -33.62
N ASN A 3 -27.39 25.51 -34.11
CA ASN A 3 -26.08 25.14 -33.56
C ASN A 3 -25.86 25.61 -32.10
N LEU A 4 -26.48 26.72 -31.71
CA LEU A 4 -26.32 27.25 -30.36
C LEU A 4 -27.13 26.44 -29.34
N LYS A 5 -28.39 26.08 -29.69
CA LYS A 5 -29.23 25.19 -28.88
C LYS A 5 -28.61 23.80 -28.71
N LEU A 6 -28.02 23.24 -29.77
CA LEU A 6 -27.32 21.95 -29.70
C LEU A 6 -26.10 22.01 -28.78
N ARG A 7 -25.30 23.08 -28.84
CA ARG A 7 -24.15 23.28 -27.94
C ARG A 7 -24.56 23.36 -26.47
N TYR A 8 -25.64 24.09 -26.16
CA TYR A 8 -26.13 24.17 -24.78
C TYR A 8 -26.73 22.85 -24.29
N LEU A 9 -27.41 22.09 -25.16
CA LEU A 9 -27.90 20.74 -24.82
C LEU A 9 -26.73 19.80 -24.48
N ILE A 10 -25.69 19.79 -25.31
CA ILE A 10 -24.48 18.99 -25.06
C ILE A 10 -23.83 19.41 -23.74
N ALA A 11 -23.69 20.72 -23.49
CA ALA A 11 -23.12 21.23 -22.24
C ALA A 11 -23.96 20.80 -21.02
N ALA A 12 -25.29 20.91 -21.09
CA ALA A 12 -26.18 20.49 -20.02
C ALA A 12 -26.09 19.00 -19.73
N ILE A 13 -26.01 18.16 -20.77
CA ILE A 13 -25.82 16.71 -20.63
C ILE A 13 -24.46 16.40 -19.99
N LEU A 14 -23.38 17.07 -20.39
CA LEU A 14 -22.06 16.89 -19.80
C LEU A 14 -22.02 17.30 -18.33
N ILE A 15 -22.66 18.41 -17.98
CA ILE A 15 -22.79 18.87 -16.59
C ILE A 15 -23.60 17.87 -15.76
N ALA A 16 -24.76 17.44 -16.26
CA ALA A 16 -25.60 16.46 -15.55
C ALA A 16 -24.89 15.11 -15.38
N ALA A 17 -24.19 14.63 -16.41
CA ALA A 17 -23.40 13.42 -16.35
C ALA A 17 -22.26 13.55 -15.33
N THR A 18 -21.56 14.68 -15.31
CA THR A 18 -20.48 14.93 -14.35
C THR A 18 -21.02 15.04 -12.93
N ALA A 19 -22.14 15.73 -12.72
CA ALA A 19 -22.81 15.82 -11.42
C ALA A 19 -23.26 14.46 -10.90
N ALA A 20 -23.84 13.61 -11.76
CA ALA A 20 -24.23 12.25 -11.40
C ALA A 20 -23.01 11.39 -11.03
N VAL A 21 -21.91 11.50 -11.79
CA VAL A 21 -20.65 10.80 -11.48
C VAL A 21 -20.06 11.28 -10.16
N VAL A 22 -19.99 12.59 -9.93
CA VAL A 22 -19.47 13.18 -8.68
C VAL A 22 -20.33 12.72 -7.50
N SER A 23 -21.65 12.80 -7.60
CA SER A 23 -22.56 12.34 -6.53
C SER A 23 -22.39 10.85 -6.23
N ALA A 24 -22.27 10.01 -7.26
CA ALA A 24 -21.99 8.58 -7.07
C ALA A 24 -20.61 8.32 -6.43
N LEU A 25 -19.64 9.24 -6.63
CA LEU A 25 -18.26 9.17 -6.16
C LEU A 25 -17.96 10.01 -4.89
N GLN A 26 -18.94 10.72 -4.31
CA GLN A 26 -18.75 11.53 -3.09
C GLN A 26 -18.51 10.69 -1.83
N TYR A 27 -17.37 10.86 -1.18
CA TYR A 27 -17.05 10.20 0.08
C TYR A 27 -18.09 10.53 1.17
N ASN A 28 -18.67 9.49 1.78
CA ASN A 28 -19.52 9.61 2.96
C ASN A 28 -18.76 8.98 4.12
N SER A 29 -18.15 9.81 4.98
CA SER A 29 -17.41 9.33 6.13
C SER A 29 -18.34 8.54 7.05
N SER A 30 -18.14 7.23 7.13
CA SER A 30 -18.79 6.43 8.16
C SER A 30 -17.91 6.39 9.40
N GLN A 31 -18.46 6.72 10.58
CA GLN A 31 -17.73 6.77 11.85
C GLN A 31 -17.02 5.46 12.24
N ASP A 32 -17.34 4.34 11.57
CA ASP A 32 -16.87 2.99 11.90
C ASP A 32 -15.63 2.53 11.09
N GLU A 33 -15.10 3.39 10.22
CA GLU A 33 -13.93 3.06 9.39
C GLU A 33 -12.68 2.77 10.24
N GLY A 34 -12.46 3.51 11.33
CA GLY A 34 -11.28 3.28 12.18
C GLY A 34 -11.29 1.90 12.88
N ALA A 35 -12.47 1.35 13.20
CA ALA A 35 -12.60 0.06 13.88
C ALA A 35 -12.45 -1.12 12.90
N THR A 36 -13.14 -1.05 11.76
CA THR A 36 -13.08 -2.08 10.71
C THR A 36 -11.68 -2.26 10.13
N GLY A 37 -10.95 -1.18 9.90
CA GLY A 37 -9.57 -1.25 9.39
C GLY A 37 -8.61 -1.89 10.38
N ARG A 38 -8.77 -1.59 11.67
CA ARG A 38 -7.98 -2.23 12.73
C ARG A 38 -8.28 -3.72 12.84
N ALA A 39 -9.54 -4.12 12.68
CA ALA A 39 -9.92 -5.53 12.65
C ALA A 39 -9.26 -6.29 11.49
N PHE A 40 -9.22 -5.72 10.28
CA PHE A 40 -8.48 -6.29 9.15
C PHE A 40 -6.99 -6.45 9.49
N LEU A 41 -6.38 -5.44 10.09
CA LEU A 41 -4.96 -5.50 10.44
C LEU A 41 -4.66 -6.53 11.55
N GLN A 42 -5.59 -6.75 12.47
CA GLN A 42 -5.44 -7.79 13.50
C GLN A 42 -5.39 -9.22 12.92
N THR A 43 -5.84 -9.45 11.67
CA THR A 43 -5.70 -10.76 11.03
C THR A 43 -4.27 -11.05 10.60
N ILE A 44 -3.40 -10.03 10.52
CA ILE A 44 -1.99 -10.22 10.20
C ILE A 44 -1.30 -10.92 11.38
N PRO A 45 -0.81 -12.15 11.21
CA PRO A 45 -0.37 -12.99 12.32
C PRO A 45 0.96 -12.48 12.88
N MET A 46 1.13 -12.65 14.18
CA MET A 46 2.40 -12.42 14.87
C MET A 46 3.47 -13.45 14.49
N GLN A 47 3.13 -14.51 13.76
CA GLN A 47 4.08 -15.49 13.27
C GLN A 47 3.82 -15.80 11.80
N ILE A 48 4.86 -15.68 10.97
CA ILE A 48 4.82 -16.00 9.54
C ILE A 48 5.99 -16.94 9.23
N GLY A 49 5.72 -18.24 9.14
CA GLY A 49 6.78 -19.25 9.00
C GLY A 49 7.77 -19.19 10.18
N GLU A 50 9.07 -19.00 9.88
CA GLU A 50 10.11 -18.82 10.92
C GLU A 50 10.20 -17.41 11.52
N TRP A 51 9.38 -16.47 11.07
CA TRP A 51 9.45 -15.07 11.49
C TRP A 51 8.50 -14.81 12.65
N LYS A 52 9.03 -14.28 13.75
CA LYS A 52 8.27 -13.84 14.93
C LYS A 52 8.15 -12.32 14.95
N GLY A 53 6.92 -11.85 15.00
CA GLY A 53 6.53 -10.45 14.95
C GLY A 53 6.41 -9.82 16.33
N TYR A 54 6.71 -8.53 16.41
CA TYR A 54 6.31 -7.64 17.50
C TYR A 54 6.01 -6.25 16.94
N ASP A 55 4.93 -5.64 17.44
CA ASP A 55 4.52 -4.31 17.01
C ASP A 55 5.46 -3.23 17.58
N VAL A 56 5.79 -2.27 16.72
CA VAL A 56 6.59 -1.10 17.05
C VAL A 56 5.63 0.09 17.11
N PRO A 57 5.48 0.75 18.27
CA PRO A 57 4.63 1.92 18.42
C PRO A 57 4.96 3.01 17.39
N LEU A 58 3.93 3.71 16.93
CA LEU A 58 4.07 4.90 16.09
C LEU A 58 3.76 6.14 16.91
N ASP A 59 4.44 7.24 16.62
CA ASP A 59 4.12 8.54 17.20
C ASP A 59 2.72 9.00 16.76
N GLU A 60 2.00 9.70 17.64
CA GLU A 60 0.63 10.17 17.34
C GLU A 60 0.56 11.00 16.06
N LYS A 61 1.58 11.83 15.83
CA LYS A 61 1.74 12.64 14.62
C LYS A 61 1.72 11.82 13.32
N VAL A 62 2.18 10.56 13.34
CA VAL A 62 2.13 9.67 12.17
C VAL A 62 0.69 9.30 11.82
N TYR A 63 -0.13 9.01 12.83
CA TYR A 63 -1.56 8.73 12.64
C TYR A 63 -2.31 9.97 12.14
N GLU A 64 -1.95 11.16 12.65
CA GLU A 64 -2.52 12.43 12.21
C GLU A 64 -2.18 12.72 10.74
N ILE A 65 -0.90 12.62 10.35
CA ILE A 65 -0.46 12.89 8.98
C ILE A 65 -1.09 11.92 7.98
N LEU A 66 -1.19 10.63 8.36
CA LEU A 66 -1.78 9.62 7.48
C LEU A 66 -3.30 9.59 7.56
N GLU A 67 -3.91 10.36 8.47
CA GLU A 67 -5.36 10.44 8.68
C GLU A 67 -6.04 9.06 8.84
N THR A 68 -5.31 8.08 9.39
CA THR A 68 -5.81 6.73 9.66
C THR A 68 -5.12 6.13 10.86
N ARG A 69 -5.89 5.44 11.70
CA ARG A 69 -5.37 4.60 12.80
C ARG A 69 -5.24 3.12 12.43
N ALA A 70 -5.67 2.76 11.22
CA ALA A 70 -5.47 1.42 10.68
C ALA A 70 -4.06 1.34 10.06
N ILE A 71 -3.06 1.24 10.95
CA ILE A 71 -1.66 1.11 10.56
C ILE A 71 -1.01 -0.02 11.35
N ILE A 72 -0.29 -0.91 10.66
CA ILE A 72 0.70 -1.80 11.27
C ILE A 72 2.08 -1.24 11.02
N ASN A 73 2.89 -1.20 12.08
CA ASN A 73 4.33 -1.07 12.02
C ASN A 73 4.91 -2.20 12.87
N ARG A 74 5.40 -3.27 12.25
CA ARG A 74 5.77 -4.51 12.92
C ARG A 74 7.12 -4.99 12.47
N ASN A 75 7.98 -5.32 13.44
CA ASN A 75 9.23 -6.00 13.15
C ASN A 75 9.02 -7.50 13.20
N TYR A 76 9.49 -8.20 12.18
CA TYR A 76 9.56 -9.65 12.10
C TYR A 76 11.02 -10.07 12.24
N VAL A 77 11.30 -10.95 13.19
CA VAL A 77 12.65 -11.48 13.46
C VAL A 77 12.69 -12.97 13.24
N ASN A 78 13.67 -13.45 12.48
CA ASN A 78 13.87 -14.89 12.28
C ASN A 78 14.86 -15.48 13.29
N LYS A 79 15.03 -16.80 13.27
CA LYS A 79 15.94 -17.53 14.17
C LYS A 79 17.43 -17.12 14.04
N ALA A 80 17.82 -16.53 12.92
CA ALA A 80 19.17 -16.02 12.69
C ALA A 80 19.36 -14.56 13.18
N GLY A 81 18.36 -13.98 13.85
CA GLY A 81 18.40 -12.60 14.33
C GLY A 81 18.18 -11.55 13.24
N LYS A 82 17.88 -11.96 12.00
CA LYS A 82 17.57 -11.03 10.92
C LYS A 82 16.21 -10.39 11.17
N THR A 83 16.14 -9.07 11.01
CA THR A 83 14.92 -8.28 11.21
C THR A 83 14.44 -7.69 9.89
N LEU A 84 13.14 -7.85 9.61
CA LEU A 84 12.41 -7.13 8.56
C LEU A 84 11.31 -6.29 9.19
N GLN A 85 11.08 -5.08 8.69
CA GLN A 85 9.98 -4.22 9.11
C GLN A 85 8.84 -4.32 8.11
N LEU A 86 7.67 -4.74 8.56
CA LEU A 86 6.41 -4.66 7.84
C LEU A 86 5.68 -3.38 8.23
N SER A 87 5.35 -2.57 7.22
CA SER A 87 4.43 -1.44 7.38
C SER A 87 3.21 -1.66 6.48
N ILE A 88 2.02 -1.57 7.06
CA ILE A 88 0.76 -1.58 6.32
C ILE A 88 -0.04 -0.36 6.73
N VAL A 89 -0.32 0.52 5.77
CA VAL A 89 -1.28 1.63 5.94
C VAL A 89 -2.56 1.23 5.24
N HIS A 90 -3.69 1.24 5.95
CA HIS A 90 -4.99 0.80 5.43
C HIS A 90 -6.03 1.93 5.50
N TYR A 91 -6.83 2.05 4.45
CA TYR A 91 -8.02 2.89 4.39
C TYR A 91 -9.21 2.01 4.01
N ASN A 92 -10.31 2.11 4.77
CA ASN A 92 -11.52 1.32 4.52
C ASN A 92 -12.42 1.91 3.42
N ASP A 93 -12.14 3.13 3.00
CA ASP A 93 -12.94 3.86 2.03
C ASP A 93 -12.07 4.59 1.00
N THR A 94 -12.71 5.33 0.10
CA THR A 94 -12.13 5.98 -1.07
C THR A 94 -11.31 7.21 -0.77
N LYS A 95 -11.32 7.71 0.48
CA LYS A 95 -10.37 8.73 0.95
C LYS A 95 -9.01 8.05 1.20
N VAL A 96 -8.37 7.68 0.09
CA VAL A 96 -7.08 7.02 0.07
C VAL A 96 -6.03 8.04 -0.34
N ASP A 97 -5.26 8.50 0.66
CA ASP A 97 -4.18 9.45 0.49
C ASP A 97 -2.84 8.80 0.83
N PHE A 98 -2.51 7.74 0.08
CA PHE A 98 -1.18 7.14 0.20
C PHE A 98 -0.12 8.12 -0.30
N HIS A 99 0.76 8.51 0.61
CA HIS A 99 2.04 9.11 0.23
C HIS A 99 2.98 8.03 -0.27
N ALA A 100 3.69 8.32 -1.35
CA ALA A 100 4.70 7.42 -1.87
C ALA A 100 5.83 7.26 -0.82
N PRO A 101 6.26 6.04 -0.47
CA PRO A 101 7.26 5.84 0.59
C PRO A 101 8.57 6.61 0.34
N GLU A 102 8.95 6.78 -0.94
CA GLU A 102 10.11 7.58 -1.33
C GLU A 102 10.03 9.04 -0.86
N ALA A 103 8.84 9.66 -0.85
CA ALA A 103 8.66 11.03 -0.40
C ALA A 103 8.82 11.15 1.12
N CYS A 104 8.33 10.17 1.87
CA CYS A 104 8.47 10.14 3.33
C CYS A 104 9.92 9.92 3.75
N LEU A 105 10.62 8.97 3.10
CA LEU A 105 12.04 8.70 3.35
C LEU A 105 12.91 9.89 2.92
N GLY A 106 12.64 10.50 1.77
CA GLY A 106 13.29 11.72 1.32
C GLY A 106 13.09 12.89 2.29
N GLY A 107 11.88 13.04 2.84
CA GLY A 107 11.58 14.04 3.87
C GLY A 107 12.35 13.83 5.19
N ARG A 108 12.88 12.62 5.44
CA ARG A 108 13.78 12.31 6.56
C ARG A 108 15.26 12.55 6.22
N GLY A 109 15.56 13.06 5.03
CA GLY A 109 16.91 13.30 4.54
C GLY A 109 17.58 12.06 3.92
N GLU A 110 16.83 11.00 3.62
CA GLU A 110 17.37 9.81 2.96
C GLU A 110 17.41 10.00 1.43
N HIS A 111 18.49 9.58 0.79
CA HIS A 111 18.56 9.53 -0.66
C HIS A 111 17.89 8.24 -1.15
N THR A 112 16.81 8.37 -1.91
CA THR A 112 16.03 7.22 -2.39
C THR A 112 16.22 6.99 -3.88
N LYS A 113 16.47 5.73 -4.27
CA LYS A 113 16.38 5.26 -5.65
C LYS A 113 15.26 4.24 -5.78
N LYS A 114 14.31 4.50 -6.67
CA LYS A 114 13.17 3.61 -6.92
C LYS A 114 13.33 2.86 -8.24
N ILE A 115 13.07 1.56 -8.24
CA ILE A 115 12.95 0.73 -9.45
C ILE A 115 11.71 -0.16 -9.36
N VAL A 116 11.17 -0.57 -10.51
CA VAL A 116 10.07 -1.54 -10.58
C VAL A 116 10.67 -2.93 -10.76
N LYS A 117 10.24 -3.90 -9.93
CA LYS A 117 10.63 -5.30 -10.04
C LYS A 117 9.42 -6.19 -10.19
N LYS A 118 9.61 -7.31 -10.88
CA LYS A 118 8.63 -8.40 -10.97
C LYS A 118 9.10 -9.54 -10.10
N ILE A 119 8.27 -9.93 -9.15
CA ILE A 119 8.55 -11.07 -8.28
C ILE A 119 7.52 -12.18 -8.53
N PRO A 120 7.93 -13.45 -8.48
CA PRO A 120 6.99 -14.56 -8.57
C PRO A 120 6.18 -14.67 -7.28
N ILE A 121 4.88 -14.82 -7.41
CA ILE A 121 3.95 -15.04 -6.30
C ILE A 121 3.07 -16.26 -6.59
N LYS A 122 2.82 -17.07 -5.57
CA LYS A 122 1.87 -18.17 -5.66
C LYS A 122 0.51 -17.68 -5.18
N ARG A 123 -0.51 -17.83 -6.02
CA ARG A 123 -1.89 -17.45 -5.73
C ARG A 123 -2.81 -18.58 -6.13
N ASP A 124 -3.54 -19.16 -5.17
CA ASP A 124 -4.57 -20.18 -5.43
C ASP A 124 -4.07 -21.36 -6.29
N GLY A 125 -2.82 -21.79 -6.06
CA GLY A 125 -2.15 -22.84 -6.84
C GLY A 125 -1.55 -22.39 -8.18
N ASN A 126 -1.85 -21.17 -8.64
CA ASN A 126 -1.29 -20.59 -9.86
C ASN A 126 -0.09 -19.69 -9.56
N SER A 127 0.96 -19.83 -10.36
CA SER A 127 2.09 -18.90 -10.35
C SER A 127 1.72 -17.64 -11.15
N SER A 128 1.83 -16.48 -10.51
CA SER A 128 1.68 -15.18 -11.17
C SER A 128 2.85 -14.27 -10.82
N THR A 129 2.94 -13.11 -11.45
CA THR A 129 3.97 -12.11 -11.15
C THR A 129 3.34 -10.89 -10.52
N LEU A 130 3.98 -10.38 -9.46
CA LEU A 130 3.61 -9.13 -8.83
C LEU A 130 4.64 -8.05 -9.20
N GLU A 131 4.16 -6.93 -9.73
CA GLU A 131 4.98 -5.73 -9.92
C GLU A 131 5.05 -4.94 -8.62
N ILE A 132 6.21 -4.95 -7.98
CA ILE A 132 6.52 -4.17 -6.78
C ILE A 132 7.43 -2.99 -7.13
N ALA A 133 7.46 -1.99 -6.26
CA ALA A 133 8.48 -0.96 -6.28
C ALA A 133 9.53 -1.28 -5.22
N GLU A 134 10.78 -1.41 -5.64
CA GLU A 134 11.93 -1.45 -4.76
C GLU A 134 12.41 -0.01 -4.53
N ILE A 135 12.69 0.33 -3.29
CA ILE A 135 13.36 1.55 -2.87
C ILE A 135 14.67 1.14 -2.20
N LEU A 136 15.77 1.66 -2.71
CA LEU A 136 17.04 1.72 -2.02
C LEU A 136 17.12 3.08 -1.34
N ALA A 137 17.25 3.09 -0.02
CA ALA A 137 17.39 4.32 0.75
C ALA A 137 18.76 4.35 1.42
N SER A 138 19.49 5.44 1.26
CA SER A 138 20.78 5.67 1.90
C SER A 138 20.78 6.92 2.75
N ASN A 139 21.47 6.84 3.89
CA ASN A 139 21.62 7.93 4.83
C ASN A 139 23.09 7.97 5.28
N PRO A 140 23.75 9.14 5.31
CA PRO A 140 25.11 9.26 5.84
C PRO A 140 25.26 8.80 7.31
N ASN A 141 24.18 8.90 8.09
CA ASN A 141 24.15 8.69 9.54
C ASN A 141 23.44 7.39 9.96
N SER A 142 22.95 6.57 9.02
CA SER A 142 22.30 5.31 9.34
C SER A 142 22.56 4.24 8.28
N ASN A 143 22.33 2.98 8.63
CA ASN A 143 22.44 1.89 7.68
C ASN A 143 21.49 2.09 6.50
N ASN A 144 21.99 1.80 5.29
CA ASN A 144 21.17 1.76 4.09
C ASN A 144 20.06 0.72 4.24
N SER A 145 18.95 0.92 3.53
CA SER A 145 17.84 -0.03 3.55
C SER A 145 17.35 -0.36 2.14
N VAL A 146 16.79 -1.55 2.02
CA VAL A 146 16.06 -2.02 0.84
C VAL A 146 14.62 -2.21 1.26
N SER A 147 13.70 -1.61 0.52
CA SER A 147 12.26 -1.71 0.79
C SER A 147 11.51 -2.13 -0.45
N TYR A 148 10.65 -3.13 -0.34
CA TYR A 148 9.71 -3.47 -1.40
C TYR A 148 8.32 -3.01 -0.98
N TYR A 149 7.61 -2.30 -1.87
CA TYR A 149 6.25 -1.86 -1.61
C TYR A 149 5.31 -2.04 -2.80
N PHE A 150 4.03 -2.19 -2.48
CA PHE A 150 2.94 -2.28 -3.46
C PHE A 150 1.61 -1.87 -2.82
N TYR A 151 0.63 -1.59 -3.67
CA TYR A 151 -0.74 -1.30 -3.26
C TYR A 151 -1.63 -2.52 -3.43
N LYS A 152 -2.63 -2.65 -2.57
CA LYS A 152 -3.75 -3.60 -2.71
C LYS A 152 -5.07 -2.84 -2.67
N ALA A 153 -5.96 -3.12 -3.62
CA ALA A 153 -7.30 -2.54 -3.67
C ALA A 153 -8.27 -3.53 -4.34
N GLY A 154 -9.11 -4.20 -3.55
CA GLY A 154 -9.92 -5.32 -4.02
C GLY A 154 -9.06 -6.41 -4.69
N SER A 155 -9.31 -6.67 -5.98
CA SER A 155 -8.53 -7.63 -6.78
C SER A 155 -7.20 -7.07 -7.30
N PHE A 156 -6.99 -5.75 -7.27
CA PHE A 156 -5.75 -5.15 -7.71
C PHE A 156 -4.64 -5.33 -6.68
N MET A 157 -3.45 -5.70 -7.15
CA MET A 157 -2.22 -5.73 -6.38
C MET A 157 -1.05 -5.29 -7.27
N GLY A 158 -0.29 -4.29 -6.85
CA GLY A 158 0.89 -3.80 -7.59
C GLY A 158 1.32 -2.39 -7.23
N GLN A 159 2.46 -1.94 -7.75
CA GLN A 159 3.08 -0.66 -7.37
C GLN A 159 2.47 0.60 -8.02
N ASN A 160 1.63 0.46 -9.05
CA ASN A 160 1.13 1.61 -9.78
C ASN A 160 -0.05 2.29 -9.05
N TYR A 161 0.19 3.51 -8.56
CA TYR A 161 -0.79 4.30 -7.82
C TYR A 161 -2.06 4.65 -8.64
N ILE A 162 -1.92 4.99 -9.92
CA ILE A 162 -3.07 5.35 -10.77
C ILE A 162 -3.97 4.12 -11.01
N LYS A 163 -3.37 2.95 -11.29
CA LYS A 163 -4.13 1.69 -11.42
C LYS A 163 -4.86 1.35 -10.12
N MET A 164 -4.25 1.59 -8.96
CA MET A 164 -4.92 1.43 -7.67
C MET A 164 -6.13 2.39 -7.55
N ARG A 165 -5.95 3.70 -7.79
CA ARG A 165 -7.04 4.71 -7.74
C ARG A 165 -8.20 4.32 -8.66
N LEU A 166 -7.91 3.91 -9.89
CA LEU A 166 -8.92 3.46 -10.85
C LEU A 166 -9.67 2.21 -10.37
N ASN A 167 -9.00 1.26 -9.71
CA ASN A 167 -9.65 0.09 -9.14
C ASN A 167 -10.57 0.45 -7.96
N ILE A 168 -10.14 1.36 -7.08
CA ILE A 168 -10.99 1.85 -5.98
C ILE A 168 -12.24 2.54 -6.54
N ALA A 169 -12.08 3.42 -7.53
CA ALA A 169 -13.20 4.09 -8.20
C ALA A 169 -14.16 3.10 -8.87
N LYS A 170 -13.61 2.10 -9.58
CA LYS A 170 -14.40 1.01 -10.18
C LYS A 170 -15.16 0.21 -9.12
N ASN A 171 -14.49 -0.20 -8.04
CA ASN A 171 -15.11 -1.00 -6.97
C ASN A 171 -16.27 -0.23 -6.33
N ARG A 172 -16.10 1.07 -6.13
CA ARG A 172 -17.15 1.94 -5.63
C ARG A 172 -18.37 1.97 -6.54
N LEU A 173 -18.17 2.14 -7.85
CA LEU A 173 -19.27 2.16 -8.83
C LEU A 173 -20.08 0.84 -8.80
N PHE A 174 -19.40 -0.29 -8.58
CA PHE A 174 -20.02 -1.62 -8.51
C PHE A 174 -20.35 -2.09 -7.08
N ARG A 175 -20.31 -1.20 -6.08
CA ARG A 175 -20.58 -1.54 -4.66
C ARG A 175 -19.76 -2.72 -4.12
N LYS A 176 -18.51 -2.85 -4.57
CA LYS A 176 -17.52 -3.83 -4.10
C LYS A 176 -16.63 -3.22 -3.02
N ASN A 177 -15.73 -4.04 -2.45
CA ASN A 177 -14.76 -3.57 -1.46
C ASN A 177 -13.92 -2.41 -2.01
N LYS A 178 -14.02 -1.26 -1.33
CA LYS A 178 -13.43 0.03 -1.68
C LYS A 178 -12.17 0.35 -0.86
N SER A 179 -11.74 -0.57 0.00
CA SER A 179 -10.55 -0.40 0.82
C SER A 179 -9.27 -0.38 -0.02
N GLY A 180 -8.30 0.40 0.42
CA GLY A 180 -6.95 0.42 -0.11
C GLY A 180 -5.93 0.07 0.97
N SER A 181 -4.82 -0.54 0.58
CA SER A 181 -3.66 -0.71 1.45
C SER A 181 -2.36 -0.41 0.71
N LEU A 182 -1.44 0.26 1.39
CA LEU A 182 -0.03 0.34 1.03
C LEU A 182 0.73 -0.63 1.93
N ILE A 183 1.38 -1.62 1.32
CA ILE A 183 2.18 -2.63 2.02
C ILE A 183 3.64 -2.36 1.69
N ARG A 184 4.49 -2.24 2.71
CA ARG A 184 5.94 -2.10 2.58
C ARG A 184 6.64 -3.10 3.47
N VAL A 185 7.64 -3.80 2.92
CA VAL A 185 8.57 -4.64 3.68
C VAL A 185 9.97 -4.06 3.50
N SER A 186 10.63 -3.75 4.62
CA SER A 186 11.94 -3.11 4.65
C SER A 186 12.96 -3.98 5.38
N GLY A 187 14.17 -4.06 4.83
CA GLY A 187 15.32 -4.71 5.44
C GLY A 187 16.52 -3.77 5.48
N TYR A 188 17.24 -3.76 6.60
CA TYR A 188 18.46 -2.95 6.74
C TYR A 188 19.67 -3.73 6.22
N LEU A 189 20.49 -3.05 5.42
CA LEU A 189 21.78 -3.55 4.97
C LEU A 189 22.77 -3.43 6.12
N GLY A 190 23.30 -4.57 6.56
CA GLY A 190 24.41 -4.58 7.52
C GLY A 190 25.70 -4.06 6.86
N VAL A 191 26.71 -3.77 7.68
CA VAL A 191 28.02 -3.24 7.22
C VAL A 191 28.68 -4.16 6.17
N GLU A 192 28.45 -5.48 6.27
CA GLU A 192 28.94 -6.49 5.32
C GLU A 192 27.81 -7.10 4.43
N GLY A 193 26.57 -6.64 4.60
CA GLY A 193 25.41 -7.24 3.95
C GLY A 193 25.26 -6.79 2.50
N SER A 194 25.23 -7.74 1.56
CA SER A 194 24.95 -7.40 0.15
C SER A 194 23.47 -7.09 -0.08
N GLN A 195 23.18 -6.05 -0.85
CA GLN A 195 21.82 -5.70 -1.29
C GLN A 195 21.05 -6.92 -1.82
N ARG A 196 21.71 -7.73 -2.67
CA ARG A 196 21.12 -8.93 -3.28
C ARG A 196 20.72 -9.99 -2.26
N GLN A 197 21.44 -10.11 -1.15
CA GLN A 197 21.06 -11.02 -0.08
C GLN A 197 19.81 -10.53 0.64
N GLU A 198 19.73 -9.22 0.90
CA GLU A 198 18.57 -8.60 1.54
C GLU A 198 17.30 -8.75 0.68
N GLU A 199 17.42 -8.49 -0.62
CA GLU A 199 16.35 -8.69 -1.59
C GLU A 199 15.79 -10.11 -1.56
N LYS A 200 16.65 -11.14 -1.54
CA LYS A 200 16.23 -12.54 -1.44
C LYS A 200 15.48 -12.84 -0.14
N ILE A 201 15.91 -12.23 0.97
CA ILE A 201 15.27 -12.39 2.28
C ILE A 201 13.88 -11.75 2.25
N ILE A 202 13.76 -10.52 1.73
CA ILE A 202 12.48 -9.82 1.56
C ILE A 202 11.55 -10.62 0.64
N GLU A 203 12.03 -11.12 -0.50
CA GLU A 203 11.24 -11.92 -1.44
C GLU A 203 10.71 -13.21 -0.81
N SER A 204 11.56 -13.93 -0.06
CA SER A 204 11.16 -15.13 0.69
C SER A 204 10.10 -14.83 1.74
N PHE A 205 10.25 -13.74 2.49
CA PHE A 205 9.24 -13.30 3.45
C PHE A 205 7.92 -12.95 2.75
N MET A 206 7.97 -12.22 1.62
CA MET A 206 6.78 -11.84 0.89
C MET A 206 6.03 -13.02 0.28
N GLN A 207 6.71 -14.09 -0.14
CA GLN A 207 6.04 -15.32 -0.55
C GLN A 207 5.16 -15.93 0.56
N LYS A 208 5.52 -15.71 1.83
CA LYS A 208 4.75 -16.15 3.00
C LYS A 208 3.70 -15.13 3.41
N LEU A 209 3.97 -13.83 3.26
CA LEU A 209 3.06 -12.73 3.60
C LEU A 209 1.89 -12.60 2.61
N ILE A 210 2.15 -12.72 1.30
CA ILE A 210 1.16 -12.45 0.26
C ILE A 210 -0.12 -13.29 0.37
N PRO A 211 -0.05 -14.61 0.68
CA PRO A 211 -1.24 -15.41 0.94
C PRO A 211 -2.06 -14.90 2.13
N VAL A 212 -1.39 -14.44 3.19
CA VAL A 212 -2.06 -13.93 4.41
C VAL A 212 -2.84 -12.65 4.15
N ILE A 213 -2.26 -11.72 3.38
CA ILE A 213 -2.92 -10.44 3.05
C ILE A 213 -3.99 -10.57 1.93
N ASN A 214 -4.10 -11.75 1.30
CA ASN A 214 -5.05 -12.02 0.22
C ASN A 214 -6.19 -12.96 0.62
N GLY A 215 -6.08 -13.66 1.76
CA GLY A 215 -7.18 -14.38 2.39
C GLY A 215 -8.20 -13.42 2.98
#